data_AF-A0A1D6II63-F1
#
_entry.id   AF-A0A1D6II63-F1
#
_cell.length_a   1.000
_cell.length_b   1.000
_cell.length_c   1.000
_cell.angle_alpha   90.00
_cell.angle_beta   90.00
_cell.angle_gamma   90.00
#
_symmetry.space_group_name_H-M   'P 1'
#
loop_
_entity.id
_entity.type
_entity.pdbx_description
1 polymer ?
#
loop_
_entity_poly.entity_id
_entity_poly.type
_entity_poly.pdbx_seq_one_letter_code
_entity_poly.pdbx_strand_id
1 'polypeptide(L)'
;MVSLGLRNSQETWSLADNSRVFLEALKLFFEKREKEIGSLIFDKDDQLAVEFVTAAANIRASSFGIPLHSLFEAKGVAGNIVHAVATTNAIIAGLIVIEAIKVLKGDHQDYRMTYCLEHPSRKMLLMPVEPFEPSKSCYVCSETPLVLEVNTKTTKLREVIEKVIKSLG
;
A
#
# COMPACT_ATOMS: atom_id res chain seq x y z
N MET A 1 -3.57 23.14 -1.57
CA MET A 1 -4.37 24.05 -0.71
C MET A 1 -3.61 25.20 -0.03
N VAL A 2 -2.33 25.41 -0.34
CA VAL A 2 -1.54 26.55 0.15
C VAL A 2 -2.19 27.91 -0.16
N SER A 3 -2.92 28.00 -1.27
CA SER A 3 -3.72 29.17 -1.66
C SER A 3 -4.84 29.52 -0.67
N LEU A 4 -5.31 28.54 0.12
CA LEU A 4 -6.33 28.73 1.16
C LEU A 4 -5.73 28.96 2.55
N GLY A 5 -4.39 29.07 2.66
CA GLY A 5 -3.70 29.24 3.94
C GLY A 5 -3.50 27.96 4.75
N LEU A 6 -3.99 26.82 4.28
CA LEU A 6 -3.85 25.51 4.92
C LEU A 6 -2.49 24.90 4.55
N ARG A 7 -1.51 25.03 5.46
CA ARG A 7 -0.12 24.62 5.23
C ARG A 7 0.33 23.43 6.08
N ASN A 8 -0.28 23.22 7.24
CA ASN A 8 0.07 22.12 8.13
C ASN A 8 -0.71 20.86 7.71
N SER A 9 0.00 19.82 7.27
CA SER A 9 -0.62 18.55 6.84
C SER A 9 -1.09 17.68 8.00
N GLN A 10 -0.61 17.93 9.23
CA GLN A 10 -0.99 17.18 10.42
C GLN A 10 -2.20 17.80 11.14
N GLU A 11 -2.60 19.01 10.77
CA GLU A 11 -3.82 19.62 11.29
C GLU A 11 -5.06 19.05 10.60
N THR A 12 -6.05 18.69 11.40
CA THR A 12 -7.35 18.26 10.90
C THR A 12 -8.16 19.47 10.45
N TRP A 13 -8.54 19.48 9.17
CA TRP A 13 -9.39 20.52 8.60
C TRP A 13 -10.81 20.46 9.16
N SER A 14 -11.43 21.61 9.41
CA SER A 14 -12.84 21.68 9.77
C SER A 14 -13.73 21.25 8.59
N LEU A 15 -15.02 20.99 8.82
CA LEU A 15 -15.95 20.67 7.74
C LEU A 15 -16.04 21.80 6.69
N ALA A 16 -15.97 23.06 7.13
CA ALA A 16 -15.95 24.22 6.25
C ALA A 16 -14.67 24.28 5.41
N ASP A 17 -13.52 23.98 6.02
CA ASP A 17 -12.23 23.90 5.31
C ASP A 17 -12.23 22.79 4.28
N ASN A 18 -12.66 21.57 4.65
CA ASN A 18 -12.79 20.45 3.71
C ASN A 18 -13.69 20.81 2.52
N SER A 19 -14.79 21.53 2.76
CA SER A 19 -15.69 21.98 1.69
C SER A 19 -15.00 22.98 0.73
N ARG A 20 -14.22 23.92 1.26
CA ARG A 20 -13.42 24.87 0.46
C ARG A 20 -12.33 24.16 -0.33
N VAL A 21 -11.63 23.22 0.31
CA VAL A 21 -10.59 22.40 -0.32
C VAL A 21 -11.16 21.57 -1.46
N PHE A 22 -12.30 20.91 -1.25
CA PHE A 22 -12.95 20.10 -2.27
C PHE A 22 -13.32 20.92 -3.51
N LEU A 23 -13.93 22.09 -3.31
CA LEU A 23 -14.31 22.98 -4.40
C LEU A 23 -13.10 23.54 -5.16
N GLU A 24 -12.07 23.99 -4.44
CA GLU A 24 -10.85 24.51 -5.04
C GLU A 24 -10.09 23.41 -5.79
N ALA A 25 -10.03 22.19 -5.24
CA ALA A 25 -9.40 21.06 -5.91
C ALA A 25 -10.12 20.71 -7.21
N LEU A 26 -11.45 20.66 -7.17
CA LEU A 26 -12.29 20.41 -8.34
C LEU A 26 -12.04 21.48 -9.42
N LYS A 27 -12.07 22.76 -9.04
CA LYS A 27 -11.75 23.88 -9.94
C LYS A 27 -10.37 23.73 -10.57
N LEU A 28 -9.34 23.40 -9.78
CA LEU A 28 -7.99 23.22 -10.29
C LEU A 28 -7.87 22.03 -11.25
N PHE A 29 -8.62 20.94 -11.03
CA PHE A 29 -8.68 19.84 -11.99
C PHE A 29 -9.27 20.30 -13.33
N PHE A 30 -10.37 21.04 -13.33
CA PHE A 30 -10.97 21.55 -14.56
C PHE A 30 -10.13 22.62 -15.26
N GLU A 31 -9.49 23.53 -14.52
CA GLU A 31 -8.74 24.64 -15.12
C GLU A 31 -7.35 24.23 -15.58
N LYS A 32 -6.69 23.30 -14.88
CA LYS A 32 -5.26 22.98 -15.10
C LYS A 32 -5.00 21.57 -15.59
N ARG A 33 -5.94 20.64 -15.40
CA ARG A 33 -5.77 19.20 -15.67
C ARG A 33 -6.96 18.59 -16.41
N GLU A 34 -7.66 19.39 -17.22
CA GLU A 34 -8.87 18.99 -17.94
C GLU A 34 -8.67 17.68 -18.75
N LYS A 35 -7.52 17.54 -19.40
CA LYS A 35 -7.17 16.38 -20.23
C LYS A 35 -7.03 15.07 -19.44
N GLU A 36 -6.85 15.15 -18.13
CA GLU A 36 -6.69 14.00 -17.24
C GLU A 36 -8.04 13.53 -16.67
N ILE A 37 -9.10 14.34 -16.82
CA ILE A 37 -10.42 14.01 -16.29
C ILE A 37 -10.96 12.76 -17.01
N GLY A 38 -11.34 11.75 -16.22
CA GLY A 38 -11.85 10.46 -16.71
C GLY A 38 -10.77 9.39 -16.93
N SER A 39 -9.48 9.75 -16.91
CA SER A 39 -8.36 8.83 -17.04
C SER A 39 -7.35 8.90 -15.90
N LEU A 40 -7.51 9.85 -14.97
CA LEU A 40 -6.64 10.02 -13.82
C LEU A 40 -6.59 8.77 -12.94
N ILE A 41 -5.38 8.31 -12.66
CA ILE A 41 -5.09 7.26 -11.68
C ILE A 41 -4.59 7.96 -10.41
N PHE A 42 -5.11 7.55 -9.26
CA PHE A 42 -4.68 8.12 -7.99
C PHE A 42 -3.18 7.87 -7.75
N ASP A 43 -2.46 8.93 -7.43
CA ASP A 43 -1.07 8.88 -6.97
C ASP A 43 -0.96 9.59 -5.62
N LYS A 44 -0.37 8.92 -4.63
CA LYS A 44 -0.12 9.48 -3.29
C LYS A 44 0.87 10.64 -3.31
N ASP A 45 1.66 10.77 -4.37
CA ASP A 45 2.64 11.86 -4.54
C ASP A 45 2.05 13.03 -5.34
N ASP A 46 0.84 12.87 -5.89
CA ASP A 46 0.03 13.95 -6.46
C ASP A 46 -0.73 14.68 -5.34
N GLN A 47 -0.17 15.82 -4.93
CA GLN A 47 -0.74 16.65 -3.88
C GLN A 47 -2.21 17.04 -4.13
N LEU A 48 -2.59 17.36 -5.37
CA LEU A 48 -3.95 17.80 -5.68
C LEU A 48 -4.94 16.64 -5.55
N ALA A 49 -4.55 15.44 -6.00
CA ALA A 49 -5.36 14.24 -5.86
C ALA A 49 -5.56 13.84 -4.39
N VAL A 50 -4.49 13.90 -3.58
CA VAL A 50 -4.56 13.60 -2.14
C VAL A 50 -5.43 14.62 -1.41
N GLU A 51 -5.31 15.91 -1.70
CA GLU A 51 -6.16 16.96 -1.12
C GLU A 51 -7.64 16.76 -1.47
N PHE A 52 -7.94 16.40 -2.74
CA PHE A 52 -9.29 16.10 -3.19
C PHE A 52 -9.90 14.89 -2.46
N VAL A 53 -9.16 13.77 -2.40
CA VAL A 53 -9.61 12.55 -1.73
C VAL A 53 -9.82 12.78 -0.23
N THR A 54 -8.89 13.47 0.43
CA THR A 54 -8.98 13.80 1.85
C THR A 54 -10.24 14.61 2.15
N ALA A 55 -10.47 15.69 1.40
CA ALA A 55 -11.62 16.54 1.60
C ALA A 55 -12.94 15.81 1.35
N ALA A 56 -13.03 15.04 0.25
CA ALA A 56 -14.21 14.24 -0.06
C ALA A 56 -14.50 13.18 1.03
N ALA A 57 -13.46 12.49 1.50
CA ALA A 57 -13.57 11.48 2.54
C ALA A 57 -14.01 12.07 3.88
N ASN A 58 -13.46 13.23 4.27
CA ASN A 58 -13.83 13.94 5.50
C ASN A 58 -15.27 14.48 5.45
N ILE A 59 -15.71 15.04 4.31
CA ILE A 59 -17.11 15.46 4.14
C ILE A 59 -18.04 14.25 4.32
N ARG A 60 -17.69 13.11 3.71
CA ARG A 60 -18.44 11.86 3.88
C ARG A 60 -18.43 11.38 5.33
N ALA A 61 -17.28 11.38 5.99
CA ALA A 61 -17.12 10.95 7.39
C ALA A 61 -18.03 11.77 8.32
N SER A 62 -18.08 13.08 8.14
CA SER A 62 -18.94 13.97 8.91
C SER A 62 -20.43 13.59 8.82
N SER A 63 -20.89 13.14 7.66
CA SER A 63 -22.29 12.69 7.46
C SER A 63 -22.65 11.44 8.27
N PHE A 64 -21.66 10.66 8.70
CA PHE A 64 -21.85 9.44 9.49
C PHE A 64 -21.36 9.57 10.94
N GLY A 65 -20.99 10.78 11.39
CA GLY A 65 -20.43 11.00 12.73
C GLY A 65 -19.06 10.35 12.95
N ILE A 66 -18.32 10.09 11.86
CA ILE A 66 -16.96 9.53 11.91
C ILE A 66 -15.96 10.68 12.09
N PRO A 67 -14.93 10.54 12.94
CA PRO A 67 -13.88 11.54 13.10
C PRO A 67 -13.18 11.89 11.77
N LEU A 68 -12.86 13.17 11.61
CA LEU A 68 -12.12 13.67 10.45
C LEU A 68 -10.63 13.33 10.60
N HIS A 69 -9.97 13.07 9.48
CA HIS A 69 -8.54 12.81 9.42
C HIS A 69 -7.79 14.02 8.88
N SER A 70 -6.56 14.20 9.34
CA SER A 70 -5.60 15.13 8.76
C SER A 70 -5.20 14.69 7.34
N LEU A 71 -4.63 15.62 6.57
CA LEU A 71 -4.10 15.30 5.24
C LEU A 71 -2.99 14.25 5.29
N PHE A 72 -2.17 14.27 6.34
CA PHE A 72 -1.10 13.31 6.56
C PHE A 72 -1.64 11.90 6.79
N GLU A 73 -2.63 11.73 7.66
CA GLU A 73 -3.27 10.44 7.93
C GLU A 73 -3.99 9.90 6.69
N ALA A 74 -4.74 10.76 6.00
CA ALA A 74 -5.44 10.40 4.77
C ALA A 74 -4.47 9.94 3.67
N LYS A 75 -3.32 10.61 3.51
CA LYS A 75 -2.25 10.19 2.59
C LYS A 75 -1.67 8.83 2.98
N GLY A 76 -1.47 8.59 4.29
CA GLY A 76 -0.99 7.32 4.81
C GLY A 76 -1.91 6.15 4.45
N VAL A 77 -3.21 6.31 4.71
CA VAL A 77 -4.24 5.29 4.44
C VAL A 77 -4.45 5.10 2.93
N ALA A 78 -4.70 6.18 2.18
CA ALA A 78 -4.97 6.09 0.74
C ALA A 78 -3.76 5.59 -0.06
N GLY A 79 -2.55 5.93 0.37
CA GLY A 79 -1.31 5.53 -0.26
C GLY A 79 -0.74 4.19 0.23
N ASN A 80 -1.37 3.52 1.21
CA ASN A 80 -0.84 2.35 1.90
C ASN A 80 0.64 2.53 2.31
N ILE A 81 0.97 3.68 2.91
CA ILE A 81 2.36 4.05 3.18
C ILE A 81 2.94 3.19 4.30
N VAL A 82 4.02 2.47 3.99
CA VAL A 82 4.88 1.81 4.98
C VAL A 82 6.06 2.73 5.28
N HIS A 83 6.25 3.07 6.56
CA HIS A 83 7.39 3.86 6.98
C HIS A 83 8.69 3.09 6.74
N ALA A 84 9.65 3.73 6.07
CA ALA A 84 10.96 3.16 5.81
C ALA A 84 12.04 3.92 6.58
N VAL A 85 12.98 3.19 7.17
CA VAL A 85 14.16 3.74 7.85
C VAL A 85 15.41 3.19 7.18
N ALA A 86 16.36 4.06 6.86
CA ALA A 86 17.56 3.69 6.11
C ALA A 86 18.38 2.57 6.79
N THR A 87 18.40 2.55 8.13
CA THR A 87 19.11 1.54 8.92
C THR A 87 18.52 0.13 8.73
N THR A 88 17.19 0.00 8.67
CA THR A 88 16.53 -1.29 8.39
C THR A 88 16.97 -1.84 7.04
N ASN A 89 17.00 -1.00 5.99
CA ASN A 89 17.46 -1.41 4.66
C ASN A 89 18.94 -1.83 4.67
N ALA A 90 19.80 -1.12 5.39
CA ALA A 90 21.22 -1.47 5.52
C ALA A 90 21.42 -2.83 6.21
N ILE A 91 20.66 -3.10 7.29
CA ILE A 91 20.70 -4.38 8.00
C ILE A 91 20.25 -5.52 7.08
N ILE A 92 19.10 -5.37 6.41
CA ILE A 92 18.56 -6.39 5.51
C ILE A 92 19.51 -6.63 4.31
N ALA A 93 20.09 -5.59 3.73
CA ALA A 93 21.07 -5.72 2.65
C ALA A 93 22.31 -6.52 3.09
N GLY A 94 22.82 -6.27 4.30
CA GLY A 94 23.92 -7.06 4.87
C GLY A 94 23.56 -8.53 5.01
N LEU A 95 22.36 -8.84 5.53
CA LEU A 95 21.86 -10.21 5.66
C LEU A 95 21.72 -10.91 4.30
N ILE A 96 21.25 -10.20 3.27
CA ILE A 96 21.15 -10.74 1.90
C ILE A 96 22.52 -11.19 1.38
N VAL A 97 23.57 -10.36 1.57
CA VAL A 97 24.92 -10.70 1.11
C VAL A 97 25.49 -11.90 1.88
N ILE A 98 25.24 -11.99 3.19
CA ILE A 98 25.66 -13.13 4.01
C ILE A 98 25.04 -14.44 3.50
N GLU A 99 23.73 -14.46 3.24
CA GLU A 99 23.07 -15.66 2.70
C GLU A 99 23.54 -15.96 1.25
N ALA A 100 23.75 -14.93 0.42
CA ALA A 100 24.27 -15.10 -0.94
C ALA A 100 25.67 -15.76 -0.96
N ILE A 101 26.55 -15.44 -0.01
CA ILE A 101 27.85 -16.10 0.12
C ILE A 101 27.68 -17.60 0.42
N LYS A 102 26.73 -17.97 1.29
CA LYS A 102 26.43 -19.39 1.56
C LYS A 102 25.91 -20.10 0.31
N VAL A 103 25.07 -19.42 -0.47
CA VAL A 103 24.58 -19.93 -1.77
C VAL A 103 25.73 -20.23 -2.72
N LEU A 104 26.66 -19.29 -2.89
CA LEU A 104 27.81 -19.47 -3.79
C LEU A 104 28.77 -20.58 -3.34
N LYS A 105 28.81 -20.87 -2.04
CA LYS A 105 29.61 -21.98 -1.48
C LYS A 105 28.91 -23.34 -1.56
N GLY A 106 27.64 -23.40 -1.97
CA GLY A 106 26.83 -24.63 -1.93
C GLY A 106 26.47 -25.07 -0.51
N ASP A 107 26.49 -24.14 0.46
CA ASP A 107 26.25 -24.42 1.86
C ASP A 107 24.75 -24.32 2.20
N HIS A 108 23.97 -25.23 1.61
CA HIS A 108 22.51 -25.19 1.67
C HIS A 108 21.94 -25.45 3.07
N GLN A 109 22.68 -26.13 3.94
CA GLN A 109 22.22 -26.55 5.28
C GLN A 109 22.22 -25.38 6.29
N ASP A 110 23.08 -24.38 6.06
CA ASP A 110 23.25 -23.23 6.94
C ASP A 110 22.45 -21.99 6.51
N TYR A 111 21.54 -22.15 5.55
CA TYR A 111 20.61 -21.07 5.18
C TYR A 111 19.67 -20.73 6.32
N ARG A 112 19.44 -19.44 6.53
CA ARG A 112 18.48 -18.97 7.54
C ARG A 112 17.61 -17.87 6.97
N MET A 113 16.31 -17.96 7.22
CA MET A 113 15.41 -16.83 7.08
C MET A 113 15.53 -15.99 8.37
N THR A 114 16.10 -14.79 8.27
CA THR A 114 16.37 -13.95 9.44
C THR A 114 15.36 -12.81 9.52
N TYR A 115 14.61 -12.75 10.63
CA TYR A 115 13.69 -11.65 10.92
C TYR A 115 14.41 -10.55 11.70
N CYS A 116 14.31 -9.31 11.22
CA CYS A 116 14.71 -8.13 11.98
C CYS A 116 13.51 -7.66 12.82
N LEU A 117 13.57 -7.85 14.13
CA LEU A 117 12.50 -7.50 15.06
C LEU A 117 12.68 -6.06 15.57
N GLU A 118 11.57 -5.37 15.81
CA GLU A 118 11.59 -4.04 16.43
C GLU A 118 12.00 -4.12 17.91
N HIS A 119 11.52 -5.14 18.61
CA HIS A 119 11.84 -5.40 20.02
C HIS A 119 12.49 -6.76 20.18
N PRO A 120 13.50 -6.92 21.07
CA PRO A 120 14.16 -8.20 21.26
C PRO A 120 13.17 -9.29 21.69
N SER A 121 13.16 -10.41 20.97
CA SER A 121 12.46 -11.62 21.38
C SER A 121 13.49 -12.70 21.66
N ARG A 122 13.34 -13.42 22.78
CA ARG A 122 14.35 -14.42 23.23
C ARG A 122 15.79 -13.85 23.26
N LYS A 123 15.94 -12.57 23.64
CA LYS A 123 17.20 -11.80 23.65
C LYS A 123 17.85 -11.60 22.28
N MET A 124 17.11 -11.77 21.19
CA MET A 124 17.58 -11.56 19.81
C MET A 124 16.76 -10.48 19.11
N LEU A 125 17.44 -9.57 18.40
CA LEU A 125 16.82 -8.64 17.45
C LEU A 125 16.83 -9.20 16.04
N LEU A 126 17.86 -9.96 15.69
CA LEU A 126 17.95 -10.72 14.45
C LEU A 126 17.63 -12.17 14.79
N MET A 127 16.44 -12.63 14.43
CA MET A 127 15.94 -13.95 14.76
C MET A 127 16.04 -14.86 13.54
N PRO A 128 17.08 -15.72 13.45
CA PRO A 128 17.17 -16.72 12.39
C PRO A 128 16.16 -17.83 12.62
N VAL A 129 15.49 -18.25 11.55
CA VAL A 129 14.68 -19.47 11.50
C VAL A 129 15.11 -20.34 10.33
N GLU A 130 14.86 -21.64 10.45
CA GLU A 130 15.04 -22.56 9.33
C GLU A 130 14.04 -22.21 8.21
N PRO A 131 14.49 -22.21 6.94
CA PRO A 131 13.59 -22.05 5.80
C PRO A 131 12.48 -23.11 5.81
N PHE A 132 11.29 -22.72 5.38
CA PHE A 132 10.17 -23.64 5.25
C PHE A 132 10.30 -24.50 3.99
N GLU A 133 9.94 -25.78 4.11
CA GLU A 133 9.80 -26.65 2.95
C GLU A 133 8.66 -26.18 2.03
N PRO A 134 8.76 -26.43 0.70
CA PRO A 134 7.69 -26.10 -0.23
C PRO A 134 6.35 -26.71 0.19
N SER A 135 5.31 -25.86 0.26
CA SER A 135 3.97 -26.34 0.58
C SER A 135 3.41 -27.19 -0.55
N LYS A 136 2.96 -28.40 -0.23
CA LYS A 136 2.34 -29.34 -1.19
C LYS A 136 1.05 -28.80 -1.82
N SER A 137 0.39 -27.84 -1.18
CA SER A 137 -0.85 -27.22 -1.65
C SER A 137 -0.64 -25.86 -2.33
N CYS A 138 0.61 -25.47 -2.57
CA CYS A 138 0.92 -24.18 -3.19
C CYS A 138 0.53 -24.17 -4.67
N TYR A 139 -0.40 -23.30 -5.08
CA TYR A 139 -0.84 -23.20 -6.48
C TYR A 139 0.23 -22.64 -7.45
N VAL A 140 1.38 -22.20 -6.92
CA VAL A 140 2.49 -21.62 -7.71
C VAL A 140 3.61 -22.63 -7.93
N CYS A 141 4.12 -23.27 -6.86
CA CYS A 141 5.29 -24.15 -6.93
C CYS A 141 4.97 -25.64 -6.85
N SER A 142 3.69 -26.03 -6.71
CA SER A 142 3.24 -27.42 -6.76
C SER A 142 2.38 -27.67 -7.99
N GLU A 143 2.12 -28.94 -8.28
CA GLU A 143 1.21 -29.37 -9.36
C GLU A 143 -0.28 -29.30 -8.95
N THR A 144 -0.60 -28.63 -7.85
CA THR A 144 -1.97 -28.58 -7.31
C THR A 144 -2.87 -27.72 -8.22
N PRO A 145 -3.96 -28.27 -8.80
CA PRO A 145 -4.89 -27.48 -9.59
C PRO A 145 -5.70 -26.53 -8.70
N LEU A 146 -5.92 -25.31 -9.18
CA LEU A 146 -6.84 -24.36 -8.54
C LEU A 146 -8.27 -24.61 -9.05
N VAL A 147 -9.23 -24.71 -8.12
CA VAL A 147 -10.65 -24.83 -8.45
C VAL A 147 -11.31 -23.46 -8.28
N LEU A 148 -11.93 -22.96 -9.36
CA LEU A 148 -12.69 -21.71 -9.36
C LEU A 148 -14.19 -22.02 -9.40
N GLU A 149 -14.89 -21.70 -8.32
CA GLU A 149 -16.36 -21.79 -8.25
C GLU A 149 -16.98 -20.42 -8.54
N VAL A 150 -17.78 -20.33 -9.61
CA VAL A 150 -18.46 -19.09 -10.04
C VAL A 150 -19.86 -19.37 -10.57
N ASN A 151 -20.74 -18.38 -10.47
CA ASN A 151 -22.06 -18.44 -11.08
C ASN A 151 -21.96 -18.16 -12.59
N THR A 152 -22.05 -19.21 -13.40
CA THR A 152 -21.91 -19.14 -14.86
C THR A 152 -23.00 -18.35 -15.58
N LYS A 153 -24.10 -17.99 -14.90
CA LYS A 153 -25.16 -17.14 -15.46
C LYS A 153 -24.87 -15.65 -15.32
N THR A 154 -24.08 -15.26 -14.31
CA THR A 154 -23.83 -13.85 -13.97
C THR A 154 -22.40 -13.43 -14.26
N THR A 155 -21.44 -14.34 -14.07
CA THR A 155 -20.02 -14.05 -14.21
C THR A 155 -19.63 -13.95 -15.68
N LYS A 156 -19.06 -12.80 -16.07
CA LYS A 156 -18.58 -12.58 -17.45
C LYS A 156 -17.15 -13.08 -17.60
N LEU A 157 -16.78 -13.53 -18.80
CA LEU A 157 -15.41 -13.93 -19.12
C LEU A 157 -14.38 -12.84 -18.79
N ARG A 158 -14.72 -11.57 -19.09
CA ARG A 158 -13.86 -10.42 -18.76
C ARG A 158 -13.54 -10.37 -17.26
N GLU A 159 -14.53 -10.61 -16.41
CA GLU A 159 -14.34 -10.58 -14.95
C GLU A 159 -13.42 -11.70 -14.49
N VAL A 160 -13.53 -12.89 -15.08
CA VAL A 160 -12.60 -14.01 -14.79
C VAL A 160 -11.17 -13.63 -15.19
N ILE A 161 -10.98 -13.06 -16.38
CA ILE A 161 -9.64 -12.67 -16.84
C ILE A 161 -9.06 -11.57 -15.96
N GLU A 162 -9.82 -10.50 -15.72
CA GLU A 162 -9.31 -9.30 -15.04
C GLU A 162 -9.18 -9.49 -13.52
N LYS A 163 -10.13 -10.18 -12.89
CA LYS A 163 -10.20 -10.29 -11.41
C LYS A 163 -9.69 -11.61 -10.86
N VAL A 164 -9.47 -12.63 -11.69
CA VAL A 164 -8.95 -13.92 -11.24
C VAL A 164 -7.60 -14.19 -11.89
N ILE A 165 -7.52 -14.23 -13.22
CA ILE A 165 -6.28 -14.64 -13.89
C ILE A 165 -5.18 -13.57 -13.72
N LYS A 166 -5.50 -12.30 -14.03
CA LYS A 166 -4.51 -11.21 -13.96
C LYS A 166 -4.12 -10.81 -12.54
N SER A 167 -4.92 -11.15 -11.54
CA SER A 167 -4.62 -10.89 -10.13
C SER A 167 -3.81 -12.01 -9.47
N LEU A 168 -3.66 -13.16 -10.13
CA LEU A 168 -2.90 -14.32 -9.62
C LEU A 168 -1.41 -14.26 -9.95
N GLY A 169 -0.96 -13.29 -10.77
CA GLY A 169 0.45 -13.01 -11.08
C GLY A 169 0.84 -11.61 -10.64
#